data_AF-A0A8T4DE47-F1
#
_entry.id   AF-A0A8T4DE47-F1
#
_cell.length_a   1.000
_cell.length_b   1.000
_cell.length_c   1.000
_cell.angle_alpha   90.00
_cell.angle_beta   90.00
_cell.angle_gamma   90.00
#
_symmetry.space_group_name_H-M   'P 1'
#
loop_
_entity.id
_entity.type
_entity.pdbx_description
1 polymer ?
#
loop_
_entity_poly.entity_id
_entity_poly.type
_entity_poly.pdbx_seq_one_letter_code
_entity_poly.pdbx_strand_id
1 'polypeptide(L)'
;MTRTAFIRWTPRKSVTNLTRIIALNGTTVIFVPASVREEPNYFWNARPKARAIDNQLFVVGVNRCGEIGNERYIGRSMVVSPRGDVLHECGTEEEIASVELDFGEIAKERGSEPTFSEFEIAVYDQFLEHFKEERD
;
A
#
# COMPACT_ATOMS: atom_id res chain seq x y z
N MET A 1 -7.71 20.59 9.27
CA MET A 1 -6.96 21.02 8.07
C MET A 1 -7.35 20.10 6.92
N THR A 2 -7.97 20.63 5.87
CA THR A 2 -8.37 19.84 4.70
C THR A 2 -7.17 19.73 3.76
N ARG A 3 -6.75 18.51 3.42
CA ARG A 3 -5.67 18.25 2.45
C ARG A 3 -6.31 17.74 1.16
N THR A 4 -6.07 18.44 0.06
CA THR A 4 -6.50 18.04 -1.29
C THR A 4 -5.34 17.32 -1.97
N ALA A 5 -5.53 16.05 -2.33
CA ALA A 5 -4.55 15.28 -3.08
C ALA A 5 -4.87 15.36 -4.58
N PHE A 6 -3.91 15.80 -5.39
CA PHE A 6 -4.00 15.75 -6.85
C PHE A 6 -3.32 14.48 -7.37
N ILE A 7 -4.11 13.55 -7.90
CA ILE A 7 -3.58 12.34 -8.54
C ILE A 7 -3.50 12.59 -10.05
N ARG A 8 -2.29 12.82 -10.57
CA ARG A 8 -2.05 12.84 -12.03
C ARG A 8 -1.78 11.42 -12.50
N TRP A 9 -2.74 10.82 -13.19
CA TRP A 9 -2.57 9.50 -13.81
C TRP A 9 -1.63 9.64 -15.02
N THR A 10 -0.48 8.99 -14.97
CA THR A 10 0.40 8.82 -16.13
C THR A 10 0.61 7.33 -16.40
N PRO A 11 0.65 6.89 -17.67
CA PRO A 11 0.57 5.47 -18.04
C PRO A 11 1.79 4.61 -17.65
N ARG A 12 2.76 5.15 -16.89
CA ARG A 12 4.05 4.50 -16.59
C ARG A 12 4.48 4.59 -15.11
N LYS A 13 3.55 4.64 -14.15
CA LYS A 13 3.91 4.54 -12.72
C LYS A 13 3.54 3.17 -12.16
N SER A 14 4.53 2.46 -11.60
CA SER A 14 4.27 1.26 -10.81
C SER A 14 3.45 1.63 -9.57
N VAL A 15 2.57 0.72 -9.15
CA VAL A 15 1.69 0.93 -7.99
C VAL A 15 2.49 1.21 -6.71
N THR A 16 3.72 0.70 -6.62
CA THR A 16 4.64 0.94 -5.49
C THR A 16 5.04 2.42 -5.39
N ASN A 17 5.47 3.03 -6.49
CA ASN A 17 5.89 4.44 -6.51
C ASN A 17 4.73 5.39 -6.25
N LEU A 18 3.52 5.03 -6.68
CA LEU A 18 2.31 5.79 -6.36
C LEU A 18 2.07 5.87 -4.85
N THR A 19 2.26 4.75 -4.14
CA THR A 19 2.07 4.65 -2.68
C THR A 19 3.00 5.63 -1.95
N ARG A 20 4.28 5.69 -2.35
CA ARG A 20 5.25 6.65 -1.80
C ARG A 20 4.82 8.10 -2.03
N ILE A 21 4.43 8.45 -3.25
CA ILE A 21 4.05 9.83 -3.59
C ILE A 21 2.86 10.30 -2.73
N ILE A 22 1.83 9.46 -2.57
CA ILE A 22 0.67 9.84 -1.76
C ILE A 22 0.98 9.84 -0.26
N ALA A 23 1.86 8.95 0.21
CA ALA A 23 2.35 8.96 1.59
C ALA A 23 3.10 10.25 1.93
N LEU A 24 3.99 10.72 1.04
CA LEU A 24 4.73 11.98 1.20
C LEU A 24 3.82 13.22 1.22
N ASN A 25 2.64 13.15 0.61
CA ASN A 25 1.59 14.17 0.75
C ASN A 25 0.87 14.13 2.11
N GLY A 26 1.37 13.32 3.04
CA GLY A 26 0.89 13.23 4.42
C GLY A 26 -0.36 12.36 4.57
N THR A 27 -0.49 11.35 3.72
CA THR A 27 -1.50 10.28 3.87
C THR A 27 -1.12 9.37 5.04
N THR A 28 -2.13 8.97 5.82
CA THR A 28 -1.97 8.07 6.97
C THR A 28 -2.59 6.69 6.77
N VAL A 29 -3.54 6.56 5.82
CA VAL A 29 -4.20 5.30 5.46
C VAL A 29 -4.33 5.20 3.94
N ILE A 30 -4.04 4.04 3.37
CA ILE A 30 -4.23 3.75 1.95
C ILE A 30 -5.17 2.56 1.80
N PHE A 31 -6.20 2.71 0.98
CA PHE A 31 -7.05 1.61 0.54
C PHE A 31 -6.53 1.02 -0.77
N VAL A 32 -6.41 -0.30 -0.83
CA VAL A 32 -5.97 -1.07 -1.99
C VAL A 32 -7.09 -2.02 -2.40
N PRO A 33 -8.04 -1.57 -3.23
CA PRO A 33 -9.04 -2.47 -3.81
C PRO A 33 -8.37 -3.45 -4.79
N ALA A 34 -8.77 -4.71 -4.72
CA ALA A 34 -8.18 -5.80 -5.48
C ALA A 34 -9.23 -6.87 -5.86
N SER A 35 -8.84 -7.71 -6.82
CA SER A 35 -9.58 -8.91 -7.23
C SER A 35 -8.61 -10.05 -7.51
N VAL A 36 -7.87 -10.45 -6.47
CA VAL A 36 -6.88 -11.53 -6.53
C VAL A 36 -7.59 -12.87 -6.59
N ARG A 37 -7.23 -13.64 -7.61
CA ARG A 37 -7.75 -14.98 -7.90
C ARG A 37 -6.99 -16.03 -7.08
N GLU A 38 -7.52 -17.24 -7.02
CA GLU A 38 -6.91 -18.37 -6.31
C GLU A 38 -5.48 -18.64 -6.78
N GLU A 39 -5.19 -18.53 -8.09
CA GLU A 39 -3.83 -18.60 -8.62
C GLU A 39 -3.59 -17.56 -9.74
N PRO A 40 -2.44 -16.85 -9.75
CA PRO A 40 -1.44 -16.76 -8.69
C PRO A 40 -1.87 -15.80 -7.57
N ASN A 41 -1.73 -16.22 -6.31
CA ASN A 41 -2.10 -15.39 -5.14
C ASN A 41 -0.93 -14.97 -4.23
N TYR A 42 0.28 -15.50 -4.47
CA TYR A 42 1.45 -15.39 -3.57
C TYR A 42 1.79 -13.95 -3.13
N PHE A 43 1.48 -12.98 -3.98
CA PHE A 43 1.80 -11.58 -3.74
C PHE A 43 0.84 -10.90 -2.74
N TRP A 44 -0.34 -11.47 -2.50
CA TRP A 44 -1.40 -10.81 -1.74
C TRP A 44 -1.00 -10.56 -0.29
N ASN A 45 -0.28 -11.49 0.34
CA ASN A 45 0.19 -11.30 1.70
C ASN A 45 1.40 -10.35 1.78
N ALA A 46 2.24 -10.31 0.74
CA ALA A 46 3.48 -9.54 0.76
C ALA A 46 3.26 -8.06 0.40
N ARG A 47 2.43 -7.77 -0.61
CA ARG A 47 2.29 -6.44 -1.21
C ARG A 47 1.65 -5.38 -0.29
N PRO A 48 0.57 -5.66 0.45
CA PRO A 48 0.01 -4.73 1.43
C PRO A 48 0.97 -4.46 2.58
N LYS A 49 1.64 -5.51 3.09
CA LYS A 49 2.65 -5.40 4.15
C LYS A 49 3.84 -4.53 3.73
N ALA A 50 4.41 -4.81 2.57
CA ALA A 50 5.51 -4.01 2.04
C ALA A 50 5.12 -2.53 1.88
N ARG A 51 3.89 -2.25 1.39
CA ARG A 51 3.40 -0.87 1.31
C ARG A 51 3.28 -0.20 2.67
N ALA A 52 2.79 -0.92 3.67
CA ALA A 52 2.64 -0.40 5.02
C ALA A 52 3.99 -0.10 5.65
N ILE A 53 4.92 -1.04 5.58
CA ILE A 53 6.29 -0.95 6.11
C ILE A 53 7.05 0.20 5.42
N ASP A 54 7.17 0.17 4.09
CA ASP A 54 7.98 1.14 3.35
C ASP A 54 7.48 2.57 3.57
N ASN A 55 6.15 2.74 3.70
CA ASN A 55 5.52 4.06 3.78
C ASN A 55 5.12 4.46 5.20
N GLN A 56 5.34 3.57 6.17
CA GLN A 56 5.01 3.72 7.59
C GLN A 56 3.62 4.35 7.78
N LEU A 57 2.61 3.66 7.25
CA LEU A 57 1.20 4.05 7.25
C LEU A 57 0.30 2.82 7.29
N PHE A 58 -0.98 2.99 7.59
CA PHE A 58 -1.93 1.88 7.55
C PHE A 58 -2.31 1.53 6.11
N VAL A 59 -2.41 0.23 5.81
CA VAL A 59 -2.90 -0.26 4.51
C VAL A 59 -4.14 -1.11 4.73
N VAL A 60 -5.21 -0.79 3.99
CA VAL A 60 -6.44 -1.58 3.95
C VAL A 60 -6.54 -2.24 2.58
N GLY A 61 -6.16 -3.52 2.51
CA GLY A 61 -6.36 -4.33 1.32
C GLY A 61 -7.78 -4.86 1.27
N VAL A 62 -8.59 -4.40 0.31
CA VAL A 62 -9.97 -4.89 0.12
C VAL A 62 -9.99 -5.77 -1.11
N ASN A 63 -10.29 -7.05 -0.95
CA ASN A 63 -10.27 -8.00 -2.04
C ASN A 63 -11.63 -8.67 -2.24
N ARG A 64 -11.93 -9.00 -3.49
CA ARG A 64 -13.10 -9.79 -3.85
C ARG A 64 -12.99 -11.20 -3.27
N CYS A 65 -14.14 -11.75 -2.87
CA CYS A 65 -14.36 -13.13 -2.47
C CYS A 65 -15.33 -13.84 -3.42
N GLY A 66 -15.43 -15.15 -3.31
CA GLY A 66 -16.38 -15.98 -4.07
C GLY A 66 -16.00 -16.22 -5.53
N GLU A 67 -16.98 -16.62 -6.33
CA GLU A 67 -16.79 -17.12 -7.69
C GLU A 67 -17.54 -16.26 -8.73
N ILE A 68 -16.89 -16.00 -9.87
CA ILE A 68 -17.49 -15.37 -11.04
C ILE A 68 -17.11 -16.17 -12.28
N GLY A 69 -18.09 -16.84 -12.88
CA GLY A 69 -17.82 -17.79 -13.96
C GLY A 69 -16.92 -18.92 -13.47
N ASN A 70 -15.78 -19.13 -14.15
CA ASN A 70 -14.81 -20.16 -13.78
C ASN A 70 -13.67 -19.63 -12.90
N GLU A 71 -13.79 -18.41 -12.37
CA GLU A 71 -12.76 -17.73 -11.59
C GLU A 71 -13.15 -17.66 -10.12
N ARG A 72 -12.26 -18.13 -9.25
CA ARG A 72 -12.41 -18.03 -7.79
C ARG A 72 -11.48 -16.96 -7.24
N TYR A 73 -12.01 -16.10 -6.38
CA TYR A 73 -11.28 -15.04 -5.70
C TYR A 73 -11.05 -15.39 -4.24
N ILE A 74 -9.86 -15.06 -3.73
CA ILE A 74 -9.42 -15.57 -2.43
C ILE A 74 -10.06 -14.87 -1.22
N GLY A 75 -10.78 -13.76 -1.38
CA GLY A 75 -11.16 -12.92 -0.25
C GLY A 75 -9.92 -12.40 0.47
N ARG A 76 -9.79 -12.67 1.76
CA ARG A 76 -8.60 -12.30 2.56
C ARG A 76 -8.29 -10.81 2.57
N SER A 77 -9.34 -9.99 2.54
CA SER A 77 -9.20 -8.56 2.82
C SER A 77 -8.47 -8.37 4.16
N MET A 78 -7.61 -7.38 4.27
CA MET A 78 -6.78 -7.21 5.46
C MET A 78 -6.52 -5.75 5.81
N VAL A 79 -6.31 -5.51 7.10
CA VAL A 79 -5.84 -4.24 7.64
C VAL A 79 -4.43 -4.45 8.19
N VAL A 80 -3.48 -3.62 7.76
CA VAL A 80 -2.07 -3.72 8.11
C VAL A 80 -1.60 -2.46 8.81
N SER A 81 -0.89 -2.60 9.94
CA SER A 81 -0.30 -1.51 10.71
C SER A 81 0.91 -0.88 9.99
N PRO A 82 1.36 0.32 10.40
CA PRO A 82 2.59 0.94 9.89
C PRO A 82 3.84 0.06 10.00
N ARG A 83 3.87 -0.85 10.98
CA ARG A 83 4.96 -1.81 11.21
C ARG A 83 4.87 -3.05 10.30
N GLY A 84 3.75 -3.24 9.62
CA GLY A 84 3.50 -4.41 8.77
C GLY A 84 2.72 -5.54 9.46
N ASP A 85 2.27 -5.33 10.69
CA ASP A 85 1.45 -6.31 11.41
C ASP A 85 0.03 -6.37 10.82
N VAL A 86 -0.51 -7.56 10.63
CA VAL A 86 -1.89 -7.74 10.17
C VAL A 86 -2.80 -7.60 11.38
N LEU A 87 -3.52 -6.47 11.46
CA LEU A 87 -4.46 -6.18 12.54
C LEU A 87 -5.74 -6.98 12.40
N HIS A 88 -6.14 -7.25 11.16
CA HIS A 88 -7.28 -8.07 10.83
C HIS A 88 -7.13 -8.67 9.44
N GLU A 89 -7.63 -9.89 9.25
CA GLU A 89 -7.72 -10.56 7.96
C GLU A 89 -9.07 -11.29 7.88
N CYS A 90 -9.85 -10.97 6.86
CA CYS A 90 -11.12 -11.61 6.58
C CYS A 90 -10.93 -13.03 6.01
N GLY A 91 -12.00 -13.82 6.03
CA GLY A 91 -12.05 -15.14 5.41
C GLY A 91 -12.04 -15.11 3.87
N THR A 92 -12.38 -16.25 3.27
CA THR A 92 -12.48 -16.40 1.80
C THR A 92 -13.85 -16.02 1.24
N GLU A 93 -14.81 -15.73 2.12
CA GLU A 93 -16.22 -15.46 1.79
C GLU A 93 -16.60 -14.00 2.08
N GLU A 94 -17.86 -13.66 1.81
CA GLU A 94 -18.40 -12.32 2.09
C GLU A 94 -18.35 -12.01 3.58
N GLU A 95 -17.74 -10.87 3.93
CA GLU A 95 -17.54 -10.45 5.31
C GLU A 95 -17.49 -8.93 5.40
N ILE A 96 -18.01 -8.38 6.50
CA ILE A 96 -17.83 -6.98 6.89
C ILE A 96 -17.08 -6.96 8.21
N ALA A 97 -15.90 -6.33 8.21
CA ALA A 97 -15.08 -6.15 9.40
C ALA A 97 -14.93 -4.67 9.75
N SER A 98 -14.88 -4.37 11.04
CA SER A 98 -14.55 -3.04 11.57
C SER A 98 -13.26 -3.15 12.38
N VAL A 99 -12.32 -2.25 12.14
CA VAL A 99 -11.03 -2.21 12.81
C VAL A 99 -10.76 -0.77 13.24
N GLU A 100 -10.49 -0.57 14.53
CA GLU A 100 -10.05 0.72 15.06
C GLU A 100 -8.56 0.92 14.80
N LEU A 101 -8.18 2.11 14.34
CA LEU A 101 -6.79 2.45 14.01
C LEU A 101 -6.25 3.48 14.98
N ASP A 102 -5.16 3.17 15.70
CA ASP A 102 -4.41 4.14 16.49
C ASP A 102 -3.40 4.87 15.60
N PHE A 103 -3.73 6.09 15.14
CA PHE A 103 -2.80 6.90 14.35
C PHE A 103 -1.53 7.32 15.11
N GLY A 104 -1.49 7.16 16.44
CA GLY A 104 -0.27 7.29 17.23
C GLY A 104 0.80 6.28 16.84
N GLU A 105 0.43 5.11 16.30
CA GLU A 105 1.39 4.10 15.83
C GLU A 105 2.27 4.59 14.68
N ILE A 106 1.77 5.49 13.83
CA ILE A 106 2.56 6.06 12.72
C ILE A 106 3.75 6.85 13.27
N ALA A 107 3.51 7.70 14.26
CA ALA A 107 4.56 8.50 14.87
C ALA A 107 5.54 7.63 15.67
N LYS A 108 5.03 6.60 16.36
CA LYS A 108 5.87 5.63 17.08
C LYS A 108 6.81 4.90 16.11
N GLU A 109 6.26 4.38 15.01
CA GLU A 109 7.03 3.59 14.04
C GLU A 109 8.08 4.45 13.31
N ARG A 110 7.71 5.65 12.86
CA ARG A 110 8.65 6.61 12.26
C ARG A 110 9.75 7.07 13.23
N GLY A 111 9.48 7.04 14.53
CA GLY A 111 10.46 7.35 15.56
C GLY A 111 11.40 6.18 15.88
N SER A 112 10.93 4.94 15.74
CA SER A 112 11.76 3.74 15.98
C SER A 112 12.59 3.31 14.78
N GLU A 113 12.05 3.49 13.58
CA GLU A 113 12.71 3.18 12.30
C GLU A 113 12.51 4.40 11.38
N PRO A 114 13.51 5.27 11.20
CA PRO A 114 13.36 6.52 10.46
C PRO A 114 13.35 6.40 8.93
N THR A 115 13.20 5.20 8.35
CA THR A 115 13.19 4.97 6.88
C THR A 115 12.29 5.93 6.09
N PHE A 116 11.09 6.24 6.59
CA PHE A 116 10.20 7.17 5.90
C PHE A 116 10.68 8.62 5.99
N SER A 117 11.20 9.03 7.15
CA SER A 117 11.67 10.39 7.41
C SER A 117 13.02 10.69 6.75
N GLU A 118 13.86 9.68 6.57
CA GLU A 118 15.16 9.77 5.88
C GLU A 118 15.03 9.67 4.36
N PHE A 119 13.81 9.56 3.82
CA PHE A 119 13.59 9.53 2.38
C PHE A 119 13.98 10.87 1.73
N GLU A 120 15.12 10.87 1.03
CA GLU A 120 15.58 12.01 0.25
C GLU A 120 15.32 11.82 -1.25
N ILE A 121 14.33 12.57 -1.77
CA ILE A 121 13.98 12.52 -3.20
C ILE A 121 15.12 12.99 -4.11
N ALA A 122 15.97 13.89 -3.63
CA ALA A 122 17.09 14.45 -4.39
C ALA A 122 18.11 13.38 -4.83
N VAL A 123 18.30 12.33 -4.01
CA VAL A 123 19.14 11.19 -4.37
C VAL A 123 18.57 10.45 -5.58
N TYR A 124 17.25 10.27 -5.63
CA TYR A 124 16.58 9.60 -6.75
C TYR A 124 16.61 10.43 -8.03
N ASP A 125 16.54 11.76 -7.95
CA ASP A 125 16.60 12.62 -9.14
C ASP A 125 17.92 12.44 -9.89
N GLN A 126 19.05 12.34 -9.17
CA GLN A 126 20.37 12.07 -9.76
C GLN A 126 20.42 10.72 -10.50
N PHE A 127 19.85 9.67 -9.92
CA PHE A 127 19.78 8.35 -10.58
C PHE A 127 18.82 8.36 -11.77
N LEU A 128 17.68 9.05 -11.67
CA LEU A 128 16.68 9.09 -12.73
C LEU A 128 17.18 9.86 -13.97
N GLU A 129 18.06 10.84 -13.81
CA GLU A 129 18.75 11.51 -14.92
C GLU A 129 19.59 10.53 -15.73
N HIS A 130 20.39 9.69 -15.08
CA HIS A 130 21.19 8.66 -15.75
C HIS A 130 20.34 7.68 -16.58
N PHE A 131 19.20 7.23 -16.04
CA PHE A 131 18.31 6.32 -16.77
C PHE A 131 17.41 7.00 -17.82
N LYS A 132 17.47 8.32 -18.00
CA LYS A 132 16.82 8.98 -19.14
C LYS A 132 17.68 8.88 -20.38
N GLU A 133 19.01 8.91 -20.23
CA GLU A 133 19.97 8.89 -21.34
C GLU A 133 20.08 7.51 -22.03
N GLU A 134 19.83 6.42 -21.30
CA GLU A 134 19.92 5.05 -21.84
C GLU A 134 18.61 4.53 -22.48
N ARG A 135 17.56 5.35 -22.53
CA ARG A 135 16.20 4.93 -22.94
C ARG A 135 15.64 5.66 -24.17
N ASP A 136 16.50 6.39 -24.88
CA ASP A 136 16.31 6.86 -26.25
C ASP A 136 17.04 5.95 -27.25
#